data_AF-A0A966LXU5-F1
#
_entry.id   AF-A0A966LXU5-F1
#
_cell.length_a   1.000
_cell.length_b   1.000
_cell.length_c   1.000
_cell.angle_alpha   90.00
_cell.angle_beta   90.00
_cell.angle_gamma   90.00
#
_symmetry.space_group_name_H-M   'P 1'
#
loop_
_entity.id
_entity.type
_entity.pdbx_description
1 polymer ?
#
loop_
_entity_poly.entity_id
_entity_poly.type
_entity_poly.pdbx_seq_one_letter_code
_entity_poly.pdbx_strand_id
1 'polypeptide(L)'
;MSKKTFFSNLYKNSKKHLFAITAVVAVATGALTGLVIEKTTPAKAADCSANAIIQCGISNTGQLRNKYNQNAHGDLKNILHSYGIDGNNIGDMVMGTSHKNGDITVNGKVVATDGRSIGRQHFSYAWAKNISGGTYYESYSTDVFLSNQLPTLVLMEDGKFVSGVILDCGNPITGKPTKPEPKPEPKPEPKPEPKPKPEPKPGVSIEKTINGKDHLTTDVNKSFTYEVTVSNDGKVDLKDVDVTDEAPEGVTLLKADKGEISGNAWSYIIPSLEVGESKTFVLTAVIKEYIEGRLENTACVDASEVPGNPDDCDDATVEVKKPNEIVVCELETKKYPVTILEKDFDKALHSTNPEDCEDEPAPPVELPKTGLTQDILQTLGAGGISTAVVAYALSRRGSII
;
A
#
# COMPACT_ATOMS: atom_id res chain seq x y z
N MET A 1 -36.06 -26.05 -9.29
CA MET A 1 -37.07 -25.03 -8.92
C MET A 1 -36.47 -23.65 -9.25
N SER A 2 -36.62 -23.22 -10.51
CA SER A 2 -37.47 -22.10 -11.03
C SER A 2 -36.87 -20.69 -10.77
N LYS A 3 -36.03 -20.15 -11.67
CA LYS A 3 -36.34 -19.34 -12.90
C LYS A 3 -36.96 -17.95 -12.61
N LYS A 4 -36.21 -16.86 -12.88
CA LYS A 4 -36.42 -15.96 -14.06
C LYS A 4 -35.52 -14.72 -14.04
N THR A 5 -35.18 -14.29 -15.25
CA THR A 5 -34.21 -13.28 -15.69
C THR A 5 -34.91 -12.02 -16.23
N PHE A 6 -34.16 -10.90 -16.29
CA PHE A 6 -34.23 -9.78 -17.25
C PHE A 6 -35.45 -8.83 -17.28
N PHE A 7 -35.21 -7.50 -17.21
CA PHE A 7 -35.32 -6.56 -18.35
C PHE A 7 -34.87 -5.12 -17.99
N SER A 8 -34.31 -4.42 -18.98
CA SER A 8 -33.82 -3.04 -18.99
C SER A 8 -34.83 -2.05 -19.61
N ASN A 9 -34.41 -0.78 -19.71
CA ASN A 9 -34.85 0.34 -20.58
C ASN A 9 -35.75 1.40 -19.94
N LEU A 10 -35.24 2.63 -19.73
CA LEU A 10 -35.03 3.77 -20.66
C LEU A 10 -36.27 4.65 -20.79
N TYR A 11 -36.11 5.93 -20.45
CA TYR A 11 -36.95 7.02 -20.98
C TYR A 11 -36.07 8.09 -21.63
N LYS A 12 -36.52 8.57 -22.79
CA LYS A 12 -35.79 9.32 -23.81
C LYS A 12 -36.62 10.55 -24.22
N ASN A 13 -35.94 11.54 -24.80
CA ASN A 13 -36.37 12.64 -25.71
C ASN A 13 -36.14 14.05 -25.13
N SER A 14 -35.72 15.07 -25.91
CA SER A 14 -35.66 15.26 -27.37
C SER A 14 -34.83 16.56 -27.68
N LYS A 15 -33.83 16.56 -28.59
CA LYS A 15 -33.89 16.99 -30.03
C LYS A 15 -33.94 18.54 -30.18
N LYS A 16 -33.09 19.29 -30.93
CA LYS A 16 -32.63 19.21 -32.35
C LYS A 16 -31.59 20.32 -32.72
N HIS A 17 -30.61 19.97 -33.58
CA HIS A 17 -30.10 20.64 -34.83
C HIS A 17 -29.58 22.11 -34.83
N LEU A 18 -28.59 22.60 -35.62
CA LEU A 18 -27.66 22.09 -36.66
C LEU A 18 -26.86 23.30 -37.27
N PHE A 19 -25.66 23.05 -37.85
CA PHE A 19 -24.79 23.88 -38.74
C PHE A 19 -24.07 25.12 -38.14
N ALA A 20 -22.89 25.60 -38.57
CA ALA A 20 -21.71 25.09 -39.29
C ALA A 20 -20.67 26.24 -39.43
N ILE A 21 -19.38 25.89 -39.61
CA ILE A 21 -18.33 26.61 -40.39
C ILE A 21 -17.58 27.80 -39.72
N THR A 22 -16.35 27.48 -39.31
CA THR A 22 -15.03 28.10 -39.65
C THR A 22 -14.66 29.52 -39.21
N ALA A 23 -13.60 29.61 -38.37
CA ALA A 23 -12.45 30.49 -38.62
C ALA A 23 -11.22 30.03 -37.81
N VAL A 24 -10.11 29.88 -38.52
CA VAL A 24 -8.76 29.60 -38.01
C VAL A 24 -8.14 30.91 -37.50
N VAL A 25 -7.54 30.91 -36.30
CA VAL A 25 -6.37 31.73 -35.98
C VAL A 25 -5.43 30.90 -35.13
N ALA A 26 -4.23 30.67 -35.65
CA ALA A 26 -3.10 30.03 -34.97
C ALA A 26 -2.28 31.08 -34.21
N VAL A 27 -1.82 30.77 -33.00
CA VAL A 27 -0.48 31.17 -32.49
C VAL A 27 0.03 30.07 -31.55
N ALA A 28 1.29 29.68 -31.78
CA ALA A 28 2.12 28.69 -31.08
C ALA A 28 2.27 28.97 -29.56
N THR A 29 2.71 28.10 -28.65
CA THR A 29 3.78 27.07 -28.57
C THR A 29 3.38 26.15 -27.37
N GLY A 30 3.62 24.84 -27.29
CA GLY A 30 4.90 24.14 -27.27
C GLY A 30 4.86 23.07 -26.15
N ALA A 31 4.97 21.79 -26.50
CA ALA A 31 5.50 20.69 -25.68
C ALA A 31 5.40 19.38 -26.48
N LEU A 32 6.44 19.09 -27.26
CA LEU A 32 6.63 17.79 -27.91
C LEU A 32 7.08 16.77 -26.85
N THR A 33 6.19 15.85 -26.47
CA THR A 33 6.60 14.59 -25.84
C THR A 33 7.24 13.72 -26.91
N GLY A 34 8.56 13.52 -26.82
CA GLY A 34 9.30 12.62 -27.68
C GLY A 34 8.94 11.16 -27.41
N LEU A 35 8.10 10.57 -28.25
CA LEU A 35 8.07 9.13 -28.48
C LEU A 35 9.30 8.78 -29.30
N VAL A 36 10.27 8.10 -28.68
CA VAL A 36 11.36 7.45 -29.41
C VAL A 36 10.75 6.24 -30.12
N ILE A 37 10.35 6.45 -31.37
CA ILE A 37 10.08 5.33 -32.28
C ILE A 37 11.45 4.88 -32.77
N GLU A 38 11.94 3.75 -32.26
CA GLU A 38 13.06 3.03 -32.86
C GLU A 38 12.71 2.77 -34.32
N LYS A 39 13.41 3.45 -35.22
CA LYS A 39 13.35 3.17 -36.66
C LYS A 39 13.92 1.78 -36.88
N THR A 40 13.07 0.76 -36.94
CA THR A 40 13.45 -0.55 -37.47
C THR A 40 13.97 -0.35 -38.89
N THR A 41 15.28 -0.58 -39.05
CA THR A 41 15.96 -0.55 -40.34
C THR A 41 15.33 -1.64 -41.23
N PRO A 42 15.03 -1.37 -42.51
CA PRO A 42 14.42 -2.38 -43.38
C PRO A 42 15.32 -3.62 -43.50
N ALA A 43 14.71 -4.79 -43.39
CA ALA A 43 15.39 -6.08 -43.58
C ALA A 43 16.12 -6.07 -44.93
N LYS A 44 17.45 -6.25 -44.89
CA LYS A 44 18.30 -6.39 -46.07
C LYS A 44 17.79 -7.56 -46.93
N ALA A 45 17.72 -7.37 -48.25
CA ALA A 45 17.13 -8.35 -49.17
C ALA A 45 17.93 -9.65 -49.21
N ALA A 46 17.24 -10.79 -49.06
CA ALA A 46 17.86 -12.11 -49.13
C ALA A 46 18.35 -12.45 -50.55
N ASP A 47 19.49 -13.14 -50.64
CA ASP A 47 20.07 -13.63 -51.88
C ASP A 47 19.45 -14.98 -52.28
N CYS A 48 18.65 -14.94 -53.35
CA CYS A 48 18.00 -16.09 -53.96
C CYS A 48 18.75 -16.62 -55.20
N SER A 49 19.99 -16.17 -55.43
CA SER A 49 20.76 -16.58 -56.61
C SER A 49 21.16 -18.06 -56.56
N ALA A 50 21.54 -18.59 -57.72
CA ALA A 50 22.04 -19.96 -57.82
C ALA A 50 23.34 -20.19 -57.05
N ASN A 51 24.07 -19.13 -56.67
CA ASN A 51 25.28 -19.25 -55.87
C ASN A 51 25.00 -19.52 -54.39
N ALA A 52 23.81 -19.18 -53.88
CA ALA A 52 23.45 -19.34 -52.48
C ALA A 52 23.37 -20.82 -52.06
N ILE A 53 23.99 -21.17 -50.93
CA ILE A 53 23.88 -22.50 -50.32
C ILE A 53 22.45 -22.73 -49.84
N ILE A 54 21.86 -21.71 -49.20
CA ILE A 54 20.45 -21.66 -48.85
C ILE A 54 19.80 -20.53 -49.64
N GLN A 55 19.07 -20.89 -50.70
CA GLN A 55 18.36 -19.90 -51.49
C GLN A 55 17.40 -19.06 -50.62
N CYS A 56 17.46 -17.74 -50.83
CA CYS A 56 16.74 -16.74 -50.07
C CYS A 56 17.08 -16.74 -48.57
N GLY A 57 18.28 -17.21 -48.23
CA GLY A 57 18.88 -17.00 -46.93
C GLY A 57 18.12 -17.59 -45.74
N ILE A 58 18.39 -17.01 -44.57
CA ILE A 58 17.82 -17.28 -43.26
C ILE A 58 17.76 -15.96 -42.46
N SER A 59 16.96 -15.92 -41.40
CA SER A 59 16.83 -14.75 -40.53
C SER A 59 17.23 -15.00 -39.07
N ASN A 60 17.31 -16.27 -38.64
CA ASN A 60 17.69 -16.67 -37.27
C ASN A 60 18.01 -18.17 -37.21
N THR A 61 18.48 -18.64 -36.04
CA THR A 61 18.83 -20.05 -35.78
C THR A 61 17.66 -21.01 -35.97
N GLY A 62 16.42 -20.59 -35.66
CA GLY A 62 15.22 -21.39 -35.88
C GLY A 62 14.96 -21.66 -37.36
N GLN A 63 15.08 -20.64 -38.21
CA GLN A 63 14.95 -20.81 -39.67
C GLN A 63 16.09 -21.64 -40.26
N LEU A 64 17.33 -21.47 -39.76
CA LEU A 64 18.45 -22.31 -40.14
C LEU A 64 18.20 -23.78 -39.78
N ARG A 65 17.74 -24.07 -38.57
CA ARG A 65 17.39 -25.43 -38.11
C ARG A 65 16.33 -26.06 -39.01
N ASN A 66 15.28 -25.31 -39.34
CA ASN A 66 14.20 -25.79 -40.19
C ASN A 66 14.72 -26.15 -41.58
N LYS A 67 15.51 -25.28 -42.22
CA LYS A 67 16.08 -25.54 -43.55
C LYS A 67 17.12 -26.67 -43.52
N TYR A 68 17.94 -26.75 -42.47
CA TYR A 68 18.87 -27.87 -42.23
C TYR A 68 18.13 -29.22 -42.15
N ASN A 69 17.02 -29.28 -41.43
CA ASN A 69 16.21 -30.49 -41.30
C ASN A 69 15.52 -30.87 -42.60
N GLN A 70 14.98 -29.88 -43.33
CA GLN A 70 14.35 -30.09 -44.64
C GLN A 70 15.36 -30.61 -45.68
N ASN A 71 16.61 -30.12 -45.65
CA ASN A 71 17.70 -30.50 -46.55
C ASN A 71 17.24 -30.58 -48.02
N ALA A 72 16.55 -29.54 -48.50
CA ALA A 72 15.76 -29.60 -49.74
C ALA A 72 16.55 -30.02 -50.99
N HIS A 73 17.85 -29.68 -51.05
CA HIS A 73 18.74 -30.04 -52.16
C HIS A 73 19.63 -31.27 -51.87
N GLY A 74 19.41 -31.94 -50.74
CA GLY A 74 20.14 -33.15 -50.33
C GLY A 74 21.54 -32.89 -49.76
N ASP A 75 22.12 -31.72 -49.98
CA ASP A 75 23.53 -31.43 -49.69
C ASP A 75 23.78 -30.47 -48.53
N LEU A 76 22.76 -29.72 -48.08
CA LEU A 76 22.90 -28.70 -47.05
C LEU A 76 23.52 -29.26 -45.76
N LYS A 77 23.10 -30.45 -45.34
CA LYS A 77 23.66 -31.09 -44.15
C LYS A 77 25.16 -31.36 -44.30
N ASN A 78 25.60 -31.85 -45.45
CA ASN A 78 27.01 -32.13 -45.72
C ASN A 78 27.83 -30.84 -45.80
N ILE A 79 27.26 -29.81 -46.43
CA ILE A 79 27.89 -28.49 -46.52
C ILE A 79 28.07 -27.91 -45.12
N LEU A 80 27.02 -27.77 -44.31
CA LEU A 80 27.13 -27.23 -42.94
C LEU A 80 28.07 -28.07 -42.06
N HIS A 81 27.99 -29.40 -42.15
CA HIS A 81 28.87 -30.29 -41.39
C HIS A 81 30.35 -30.07 -41.73
N SER A 82 30.68 -29.77 -43.00
CA SER A 82 32.07 -29.43 -43.39
C SER A 82 32.60 -28.13 -42.77
N TYR A 83 31.74 -27.32 -42.17
CA TYR A 83 32.06 -26.10 -41.39
C TYR A 83 31.86 -26.31 -39.88
N GLY A 84 31.68 -27.55 -39.44
CA GLY A 84 31.44 -27.89 -38.03
C GLY A 84 30.04 -27.53 -37.53
N ILE A 85 29.07 -27.29 -38.42
CA ILE A 85 27.70 -26.94 -38.04
C ILE A 85 26.79 -28.15 -38.24
N ASP A 86 26.06 -28.53 -37.20
CA ASP A 86 25.15 -29.66 -37.22
C ASP A 86 23.84 -29.40 -36.47
N GLY A 87 22.96 -30.40 -36.46
CA GLY A 87 21.66 -30.31 -35.82
C GLY A 87 21.70 -30.03 -34.32
N ASN A 88 22.82 -30.24 -33.63
CA ASN A 88 22.97 -30.01 -32.20
C ASN A 88 23.38 -28.56 -31.91
N ASN A 89 24.38 -28.04 -32.63
CA ASN A 89 24.98 -26.73 -32.32
C ASN A 89 24.35 -25.52 -33.02
N ILE A 90 23.44 -25.72 -33.99
CA ILE A 90 22.70 -24.60 -34.65
C ILE A 90 21.99 -23.70 -33.63
N GLY A 91 21.56 -24.24 -32.48
CA GLY A 91 20.84 -23.49 -31.44
C GLY A 91 21.73 -22.53 -30.67
N ASP A 92 23.02 -22.82 -30.60
CA ASP A 92 24.00 -22.10 -29.80
C ASP A 92 24.67 -20.97 -30.59
N MET A 93 24.38 -20.88 -31.90
CA MET A 93 24.91 -19.83 -32.76
C MET A 93 24.36 -18.47 -32.35
N VAL A 94 25.24 -17.47 -32.30
CA VAL A 94 24.93 -16.09 -31.88
C VAL A 94 24.92 -15.13 -33.07
N MET A 95 24.24 -14.01 -32.94
CA MET A 95 24.25 -12.98 -33.97
C MET A 95 25.60 -12.28 -34.05
N GLY A 96 26.14 -12.19 -35.25
CA GLY A 96 27.36 -11.48 -35.58
C GLY A 96 27.30 -10.84 -36.97
N THR A 97 28.46 -10.44 -37.47
CA THR A 97 28.59 -9.73 -38.74
C THR A 97 29.87 -10.15 -39.42
N SER A 98 29.78 -10.54 -40.69
CA SER A 98 30.93 -10.81 -41.56
C SER A 98 31.20 -9.58 -42.42
N HIS A 99 32.43 -9.11 -42.41
CA HIS A 99 32.87 -7.88 -43.07
C HIS A 99 33.63 -8.17 -44.35
N LYS A 100 33.56 -7.24 -45.30
CA LYS A 100 34.27 -7.34 -46.58
C LYS A 100 35.79 -7.35 -46.39
N ASN A 101 36.32 -6.70 -45.36
CA ASN A 101 37.75 -6.75 -45.06
C ASN A 101 38.24 -8.14 -44.57
N GLY A 102 37.35 -9.11 -44.40
CA GLY A 102 37.66 -10.46 -43.92
C GLY A 102 37.44 -10.66 -42.42
N ASP A 103 37.06 -9.61 -41.67
CA ASP A 103 36.77 -9.74 -40.24
C ASP A 103 35.39 -10.35 -40.01
N ILE A 104 35.26 -11.09 -38.92
CA ILE A 104 33.99 -11.58 -38.40
C ILE A 104 33.86 -11.09 -36.97
N THR A 105 32.76 -10.41 -36.67
CA THR A 105 32.54 -9.76 -35.37
C THR A 105 31.31 -10.29 -34.65
N VAL A 106 31.41 -10.46 -33.33
CA VAL A 106 30.29 -10.73 -32.41
C VAL A 106 30.32 -9.65 -31.32
N ASN A 107 29.19 -9.01 -31.03
CA ASN A 107 29.08 -7.93 -30.04
C ASN A 107 30.14 -6.82 -30.23
N GLY A 108 30.45 -6.47 -31.48
CA GLY A 108 31.45 -5.43 -31.83
C GLY A 108 32.92 -5.85 -31.74
N LYS A 109 33.23 -7.10 -31.33
CA LYS A 109 34.60 -7.62 -31.22
C LYS A 109 34.94 -8.56 -32.37
N VAL A 110 36.14 -8.43 -32.95
CA VAL A 110 36.65 -9.34 -34.00
C VAL A 110 36.99 -10.70 -33.40
N VAL A 111 36.24 -11.73 -33.80
CA VAL A 111 36.39 -13.12 -33.34
C VAL A 111 37.14 -13.99 -34.35
N ALA A 112 37.19 -13.57 -35.61
CA ALA A 112 38.02 -14.18 -36.65
C ALA A 112 38.39 -13.17 -37.73
N THR A 113 39.49 -13.43 -38.42
CA THR A 113 39.98 -12.68 -39.60
C THR A 113 40.08 -13.62 -40.80
N ASP A 114 40.46 -13.12 -41.98
CA ASP A 114 40.62 -13.91 -43.21
C ASP A 114 39.36 -14.72 -43.59
N GLY A 115 38.20 -14.08 -43.50
CA GLY A 115 36.89 -14.64 -43.80
C GLY A 115 36.82 -15.29 -45.19
N ARG A 116 36.31 -16.53 -45.25
CA ARG A 116 36.13 -17.31 -46.49
C ARG A 116 34.75 -17.94 -46.53
N SER A 117 33.98 -17.57 -47.54
CA SER A 117 32.61 -18.06 -47.72
C SER A 117 32.56 -19.03 -48.90
N ILE A 118 31.66 -20.01 -48.82
CA ILE A 118 31.40 -20.97 -49.89
C ILE A 118 30.11 -20.67 -50.64
N GLY A 119 30.10 -20.92 -51.94
CA GLY A 119 28.92 -20.86 -52.80
C GLY A 119 28.87 -22.03 -53.78
N ARG A 120 27.78 -22.12 -54.56
CA ARG A 120 27.57 -23.20 -55.55
C ARG A 120 28.18 -22.91 -56.91
N GLN A 121 28.41 -21.64 -57.27
CA GLN A 121 28.88 -21.25 -58.61
C GLN A 121 30.40 -21.03 -58.65
N HIS A 122 31.00 -21.39 -59.77
CA HIS A 122 32.42 -21.17 -60.01
C HIS A 122 32.67 -19.72 -60.45
N PHE A 123 33.65 -19.08 -59.82
CA PHE A 123 34.18 -17.78 -60.20
C PHE A 123 35.69 -17.87 -60.35
N SER A 124 36.29 -16.99 -61.15
CA SER A 124 37.74 -17.03 -61.44
C SER A 124 38.64 -16.86 -60.21
N TYR A 125 38.15 -16.22 -59.16
CA TYR A 125 38.85 -15.99 -57.89
C TYR A 125 38.53 -17.05 -56.82
N ALA A 126 37.62 -17.99 -57.12
CA ALA A 126 37.20 -19.03 -56.17
C ALA A 126 37.91 -20.35 -56.44
N TRP A 127 38.19 -21.13 -55.40
CA TRP A 127 38.77 -22.47 -55.53
C TRP A 127 37.73 -23.54 -55.23
N ALA A 128 37.81 -24.66 -55.95
CA ALA A 128 36.91 -25.79 -55.77
C ALA A 128 37.13 -26.46 -54.40
N LYS A 129 36.02 -26.78 -53.74
CA LYS A 129 35.95 -27.57 -52.51
C LYS A 129 34.95 -28.71 -52.72
N ASN A 130 35.47 -29.93 -52.68
CA ASN A 130 34.65 -31.13 -52.84
C ASN A 130 34.08 -31.52 -51.47
N ILE A 131 32.76 -31.54 -51.38
CA ILE A 131 32.01 -31.97 -50.19
C ILE A 131 31.08 -33.09 -50.64
N SER A 132 30.74 -34.03 -49.75
CA SER A 132 29.75 -35.05 -50.07
C SER A 132 28.47 -34.40 -50.60
N GLY A 133 28.08 -34.72 -51.84
CA GLY A 133 26.93 -34.08 -52.52
C GLY A 133 27.29 -33.12 -53.65
N GLY A 134 28.56 -32.69 -53.81
CA GLY A 134 28.95 -31.89 -54.97
C GLY A 134 30.29 -31.16 -54.87
N THR A 135 30.61 -30.42 -55.93
CA THR A 135 31.71 -29.45 -55.96
C THR A 135 31.16 -28.06 -55.71
N TYR A 136 31.73 -27.38 -54.73
CA TYR A 136 31.39 -26.02 -54.31
C TYR A 136 32.62 -25.13 -54.43
N TYR A 137 32.47 -23.83 -54.23
CA TYR A 137 33.55 -22.89 -54.50
C TYR A 137 33.71 -21.92 -53.33
N GLU A 138 34.87 -21.96 -52.70
CA GLU A 138 35.24 -21.03 -51.63
C GLU A 138 35.99 -19.83 -52.20
N SER A 139 35.78 -18.69 -51.57
CA SER A 139 36.44 -17.43 -51.91
C SER A 139 36.59 -16.57 -50.66
N TYR A 140 37.56 -15.65 -50.67
CA TYR A 140 37.71 -14.70 -49.59
C TYR A 140 36.58 -13.67 -49.61
N SER A 141 36.09 -13.29 -48.42
CA SER A 141 35.08 -12.24 -48.26
C SER A 141 35.47 -10.92 -48.93
N THR A 142 36.78 -10.64 -49.02
CA THR A 142 37.35 -9.48 -49.73
C THR A 142 37.01 -9.44 -51.21
N ASP A 143 36.88 -10.61 -51.84
CA ASP A 143 36.68 -10.75 -53.28
C ASP A 143 35.19 -10.82 -53.63
N VAL A 144 34.36 -11.40 -52.76
CA VAL A 144 32.95 -11.68 -53.07
C VAL A 144 31.91 -10.76 -52.43
N PHE A 145 32.21 -10.10 -51.31
CA PHE A 145 31.18 -9.31 -50.65
C PHE A 145 30.97 -7.99 -51.40
N LEU A 146 29.78 -7.86 -52.01
CA LEU A 146 29.35 -6.61 -52.64
C LEU A 146 29.01 -5.54 -51.59
N SER A 147 28.52 -5.97 -50.43
CA SER A 147 28.29 -5.10 -49.27
C SER A 147 29.51 -5.05 -48.37
N ASN A 148 29.71 -3.94 -47.65
CA ASN A 148 30.79 -3.82 -46.67
C ASN A 148 30.65 -4.81 -45.51
N GLN A 149 29.41 -5.20 -45.18
CA GLN A 149 29.13 -6.16 -44.11
C GLN A 149 27.82 -6.92 -44.36
N LEU A 150 27.75 -8.15 -43.86
CA LEU A 150 26.61 -9.05 -43.95
C LEU A 150 26.29 -9.64 -42.57
N PRO A 151 25.02 -9.60 -42.11
CA PRO A 151 24.60 -10.28 -40.89
C PRO A 151 24.93 -11.78 -40.97
N THR A 152 25.41 -12.36 -39.88
CA THR A 152 25.92 -13.74 -39.85
C THR A 152 25.54 -14.41 -38.52
N LEU A 153 25.01 -15.62 -38.55
CA LEU A 153 24.94 -16.48 -37.36
C LEU A 153 26.32 -17.07 -37.14
N VAL A 154 26.91 -16.88 -35.96
CA VAL A 154 28.29 -17.26 -35.63
C VAL A 154 28.28 -18.38 -34.62
N LEU A 155 28.95 -19.48 -34.92
CA LEU A 155 29.20 -20.57 -33.99
C LEU A 155 30.49 -20.29 -33.21
N MET A 156 30.37 -20.27 -31.89
CA MET A 156 31.48 -20.08 -30.96
C MET A 156 31.56 -21.30 -30.05
N GLU A 157 32.76 -21.85 -29.85
CA GLU A 157 33.02 -22.95 -28.91
C GLU A 157 34.21 -22.57 -28.02
N ASP A 158 34.04 -22.67 -26.70
CA ASP A 158 35.06 -22.30 -25.70
C ASP A 158 35.69 -20.91 -25.92
N GLY A 159 34.87 -19.94 -26.35
CA GLY A 159 35.29 -18.57 -26.63
C GLY A 159 36.09 -18.39 -27.93
N LYS A 160 36.17 -19.42 -28.77
CA LYS A 160 36.81 -19.36 -30.09
C LYS A 160 35.77 -19.40 -31.19
N PHE A 161 36.03 -18.66 -32.26
CA PHE A 161 35.27 -18.78 -33.49
C PHE A 161 35.47 -20.16 -34.12
N VAL A 162 34.36 -20.79 -34.53
CA VAL A 162 34.37 -22.05 -35.28
C VAL A 162 34.04 -21.77 -36.74
N SER A 163 32.85 -21.21 -36.99
CA SER A 163 32.34 -20.87 -38.31
C SER A 163 31.13 -19.92 -38.20
N GLY A 164 30.51 -19.56 -39.32
CA GLY A 164 29.23 -18.87 -39.33
C GLY A 164 28.39 -19.19 -40.56
N VAL A 165 27.17 -18.69 -40.60
CA VAL A 165 26.24 -18.77 -41.73
C VAL A 165 25.72 -17.38 -42.03
N ILE A 166 26.02 -16.87 -43.22
CA ILE A 166 25.59 -15.55 -43.67
C ILE A 166 24.08 -15.56 -43.88
N LEU A 167 23.37 -14.59 -43.30
CA LEU A 167 21.91 -14.60 -43.29
C LEU A 167 21.34 -14.46 -44.70
N ASP A 168 21.89 -13.57 -45.52
CA ASP A 168 21.33 -13.24 -46.83
C ASP A 168 21.30 -14.46 -47.78
N CYS A 169 22.31 -15.33 -47.76
CA CYS A 169 22.47 -16.46 -48.70
C CYS A 169 22.57 -17.85 -48.05
N GLY A 170 22.61 -17.90 -46.71
CA GLY A 170 22.90 -19.10 -45.93
C GLY A 170 24.23 -19.77 -46.25
N ASN A 171 25.17 -19.03 -46.85
CA ASN A 171 26.50 -19.53 -47.15
C ASN A 171 27.29 -19.64 -45.85
N PRO A 172 27.88 -20.81 -45.56
CA PRO A 172 28.83 -20.92 -44.47
C PRO A 172 30.08 -20.09 -44.73
N ILE A 173 30.62 -19.56 -43.65
CA ILE A 173 31.85 -18.79 -43.63
C ILE A 173 32.80 -19.35 -42.56
N THR A 174 34.08 -19.48 -42.91
CA THR A 174 35.18 -19.72 -41.95
C THR A 174 36.09 -18.50 -41.87
N GLY A 175 37.04 -18.52 -40.96
CA GLY A 175 38.09 -17.53 -40.81
C GLY A 175 39.19 -18.08 -39.90
N LYS A 176 40.30 -17.37 -39.79
CA LYS A 176 41.32 -17.64 -38.78
C LYS A 176 40.82 -17.08 -37.44
N PRO A 177 40.55 -17.93 -36.43
CA PRO A 177 40.11 -17.43 -35.12
C PRO A 177 41.15 -16.46 -34.57
N THR A 178 40.70 -15.32 -34.05
CA THR A 178 41.61 -14.45 -33.32
C THR A 178 42.09 -15.20 -32.08
N LYS A 179 43.34 -14.98 -31.66
CA LYS A 179 43.83 -15.56 -30.40
C LYS A 179 42.83 -15.14 -29.33
N PRO A 180 42.25 -16.07 -28.54
CA PRO A 180 41.38 -15.71 -27.44
C PRO A 180 42.09 -14.62 -26.66
N GLU A 181 41.42 -13.49 -26.44
CA GLU A 181 41.96 -12.53 -25.49
C GLU A 181 42.25 -13.34 -24.22
N PRO A 182 43.47 -13.25 -23.67
CA PRO A 182 43.78 -13.91 -22.42
C PRO A 182 42.64 -13.58 -21.46
N LYS A 183 41.99 -14.62 -20.93
CA LYS A 183 40.98 -14.46 -19.89
C LYS A 183 41.58 -13.47 -18.91
N PRO A 184 40.94 -12.31 -18.64
CA PRO A 184 41.53 -11.34 -17.75
C PRO A 184 41.95 -12.11 -16.50
N GLU A 185 43.24 -12.04 -16.16
CA GLU A 185 43.66 -12.37 -14.79
C GLU A 185 42.67 -11.65 -13.88
N PRO A 186 42.20 -12.27 -12.78
CA PRO A 186 41.35 -11.56 -11.84
C PRO A 186 42.09 -10.28 -11.48
N LYS A 187 41.63 -9.17 -12.04
CA LYS A 187 41.92 -7.83 -11.55
C LYS A 187 41.59 -7.95 -10.05
N PRO A 188 42.45 -7.50 -9.12
CA PRO A 188 41.98 -7.37 -7.74
C PRO A 188 40.63 -6.68 -7.85
N GLU A 189 39.58 -7.34 -7.33
CA GLU A 189 38.23 -6.82 -7.44
C GLU A 189 38.33 -5.32 -7.16
N PRO A 190 37.76 -4.42 -8.00
CA PRO A 190 37.61 -3.07 -7.55
C PRO A 190 36.93 -3.19 -6.20
N LYS A 191 37.66 -2.82 -5.13
CA LYS A 191 37.13 -2.79 -3.77
C LYS A 191 35.75 -2.20 -3.95
N PRO A 192 34.66 -2.94 -3.61
CA PRO A 192 33.32 -2.54 -4.01
C PRO A 192 33.22 -1.04 -3.74
N GLU A 193 32.92 -0.25 -4.78
CA GLU A 193 32.60 1.15 -4.55
C GLU A 193 31.64 1.13 -3.37
N PRO A 194 31.98 1.81 -2.25
CA PRO A 194 31.14 1.73 -1.08
C PRO A 194 29.75 2.07 -1.58
N LYS A 195 28.83 1.10 -1.49
CA LYS A 195 27.41 1.34 -1.77
C LYS A 195 27.10 2.66 -1.09
N PRO A 196 26.45 3.63 -1.76
CA PRO A 196 26.13 4.90 -1.13
C PRO A 196 25.58 4.57 0.25
N LYS A 197 26.31 5.00 1.29
CA LYS A 197 25.91 4.73 2.67
C LYS A 197 24.47 5.23 2.74
N PRO A 198 23.50 4.42 3.21
CA PRO A 198 22.13 4.88 3.33
C PRO A 198 22.16 6.26 3.98
N GLU A 199 21.60 7.26 3.32
CA GLU A 199 21.54 8.59 3.89
C GLU A 199 20.89 8.48 5.27
N PRO A 200 21.45 9.13 6.29
CA PRO A 200 20.85 9.11 7.61
C PRO A 200 19.43 9.68 7.50
N LYS A 201 18.45 8.86 7.87
CA LYS A 201 17.05 9.27 7.84
C LYS A 201 16.70 9.98 9.15
N PRO A 202 16.10 11.17 9.11
CA PRO A 202 15.51 11.79 10.29
C PRO A 202 14.31 10.97 10.76
N GLY A 203 13.95 11.12 12.03
CA GLY A 203 12.84 10.41 12.67
C GLY A 203 12.56 11.04 14.03
N VAL A 204 11.29 11.23 14.33
CA VAL A 204 10.79 11.74 15.60
C VAL A 204 9.60 10.90 16.00
N SER A 205 9.45 10.65 17.30
CA SER A 205 8.27 10.03 17.88
C SER A 205 7.84 10.76 19.14
N ILE A 206 6.55 10.63 19.46
CA ILE A 206 5.95 11.20 20.66
C ILE A 206 5.20 10.10 21.43
N GLU A 207 5.35 10.09 22.75
CA GLU A 207 4.60 9.24 23.66
C GLU A 207 3.90 10.12 24.69
N LYS A 208 2.62 9.85 24.95
CA LYS A 208 1.80 10.59 25.88
C LYS A 208 1.17 9.66 26.89
N THR A 209 1.36 10.00 28.16
CA THR A 209 0.71 9.27 29.25
C THR A 209 0.01 10.21 30.20
N ILE A 210 -0.88 9.68 31.02
CA ILE A 210 -1.57 10.32 32.12
C ILE A 210 -1.22 9.63 33.43
N ASN A 211 -0.54 10.35 34.33
CA ASN A 211 0.07 9.81 35.56
C ASN A 211 0.86 8.49 35.30
N GLY A 212 1.63 8.43 34.20
CA GLY A 212 2.43 7.27 33.79
C GLY A 212 1.64 6.07 33.25
N LYS A 213 0.42 6.29 32.72
CA LYS A 213 -0.45 5.26 32.12
C LYS A 213 -1.19 5.82 30.90
N ASP A 214 -1.74 4.97 30.04
CA ASP A 214 -2.52 5.42 28.88
C ASP A 214 -3.95 5.87 29.26
N HIS A 215 -4.41 5.48 30.46
CA HIS A 215 -5.74 5.78 30.95
C HIS A 215 -5.80 6.06 32.45
N LEU A 216 -6.57 7.08 32.82
CA LEU A 216 -6.87 7.41 34.20
C LEU A 216 -8.39 7.55 34.44
N THR A 217 -8.88 6.95 35.52
CA THR A 217 -10.18 7.31 36.08
C THR A 217 -9.98 8.28 37.25
N THR A 218 -10.61 9.45 37.20
CA THR A 218 -10.44 10.51 38.22
C THR A 218 -11.78 11.03 38.77
N ASP A 219 -11.71 11.78 39.86
CA ASP A 219 -12.86 12.50 40.43
C ASP A 219 -12.86 13.94 39.92
N VAL A 220 -14.03 14.59 39.90
CA VAL A 220 -14.16 16.01 39.55
C VAL A 220 -13.30 16.87 40.48
N ASN A 221 -12.69 17.93 39.95
CA ASN A 221 -11.78 18.85 40.64
C ASN A 221 -10.46 18.23 41.15
N LYS A 222 -10.19 16.96 40.86
CA LYS A 222 -8.90 16.34 41.15
C LYS A 222 -7.93 16.59 39.99
N SER A 223 -6.80 17.22 40.29
CA SER A 223 -5.73 17.44 39.32
C SER A 223 -5.03 16.13 38.94
N PHE A 224 -4.60 16.04 37.70
CA PHE A 224 -3.76 14.97 37.16
C PHE A 224 -2.72 15.55 36.21
N THR A 225 -1.74 14.74 35.80
CA THR A 225 -0.66 15.17 34.91
C THR A 225 -0.64 14.36 33.64
N TYR A 226 -0.56 15.06 32.50
CA TYR A 226 -0.07 14.48 31.26
C TYR A 226 1.45 14.56 31.23
N GLU A 227 2.09 13.51 30.76
CA GLU A 227 3.52 13.44 30.51
C GLU A 227 3.71 13.21 29.01
N VAL A 228 4.31 14.18 28.33
CA VAL A 228 4.56 14.17 26.88
C VAL A 228 6.04 13.98 26.65
N THR A 229 6.45 12.85 26.07
CA THR A 229 7.86 12.51 25.80
C THR A 229 8.11 12.51 24.31
N VAL A 230 9.00 13.39 23.86
CA VAL A 230 9.43 13.49 22.45
C VAL A 230 10.82 12.89 22.31
N SER A 231 11.00 11.99 21.33
CA SER A 231 12.25 11.26 21.10
C SER A 231 12.73 11.41 19.66
N ASN A 232 14.05 11.61 19.47
CA ASN A 232 14.67 11.51 18.16
C ASN A 232 15.11 10.06 17.92
N ASP A 233 14.27 9.28 17.25
CA ASP A 233 14.54 7.89 16.88
C ASP A 233 15.25 7.73 15.52
N GLY A 234 15.49 8.86 14.84
CA GLY A 234 16.19 8.95 13.57
C GLY A 234 17.71 8.75 13.65
N LYS A 235 18.39 9.26 12.62
CA LYS A 235 19.85 9.23 12.46
C LYS A 235 20.43 10.61 12.16
N VAL A 236 19.63 11.66 12.34
CA VAL A 236 19.95 13.07 12.12
C VAL A 236 19.45 13.86 13.33
N ASP A 237 20.24 14.84 13.80
CA ASP A 237 19.80 15.75 14.86
C ASP A 237 18.64 16.61 14.35
N LEU A 238 17.63 16.83 15.19
CA LEU A 238 16.46 17.64 14.85
C LEU A 238 16.58 19.02 15.47
N LYS A 239 16.03 20.03 14.78
CA LYS A 239 16.01 21.41 15.25
C LYS A 239 14.61 21.98 15.18
N ASP A 240 14.34 22.93 16.07
CA ASP A 240 13.07 23.66 16.13
C ASP A 240 11.86 22.70 16.09
N VAL A 241 11.93 21.62 16.88
CA VAL A 241 10.88 20.58 16.93
C VAL A 241 9.67 21.16 17.65
N ASP A 242 8.58 21.34 16.92
CA ASP A 242 7.32 21.90 17.41
C ASP A 242 6.49 20.78 18.05
N VAL A 243 6.05 21.00 19.29
CA VAL A 243 5.24 20.05 20.05
C VAL A 243 3.97 20.76 20.48
N THR A 244 2.83 20.16 20.19
CA THR A 244 1.51 20.75 20.45
C THR A 244 0.59 19.75 21.15
N ASP A 245 -0.30 20.25 22.00
CA ASP A 245 -1.28 19.45 22.75
C ASP A 245 -2.54 20.29 22.95
N GLU A 246 -3.63 19.95 22.25
CA GLU A 246 -4.92 20.62 22.39
C GLU A 246 -5.82 19.81 23.31
N ALA A 247 -6.07 20.34 24.53
CA ALA A 247 -6.89 19.63 25.49
C ALA A 247 -8.36 19.57 25.03
N PRO A 248 -9.01 18.39 25.14
CA PRO A 248 -10.39 18.21 24.71
C PRO A 248 -11.35 19.04 25.56
N GLU A 249 -12.57 19.23 25.05
CA GLU A 249 -13.64 19.89 25.80
C GLU A 249 -13.84 19.22 27.17
N GLY A 250 -13.92 20.04 28.22
CA GLY A 250 -14.07 19.58 29.60
C GLY A 250 -12.77 19.37 30.38
N VAL A 251 -11.63 19.23 29.72
CA VAL A 251 -10.31 19.23 30.35
C VAL A 251 -9.74 20.63 30.33
N THR A 252 -9.30 21.15 31.47
CA THR A 252 -8.61 22.44 31.57
C THR A 252 -7.13 22.24 31.87
N LEU A 253 -6.25 22.71 31.00
CA LEU A 253 -4.81 22.79 31.28
C LEU A 253 -4.54 23.94 32.27
N LEU A 254 -3.86 23.64 33.37
CA LEU A 254 -3.60 24.59 34.45
C LEU A 254 -2.18 25.15 34.41
N LYS A 255 -1.19 24.29 34.18
CA LYS A 255 0.23 24.66 34.13
C LYS A 255 1.00 23.65 33.28
N ALA A 256 2.09 24.13 32.70
CA ALA A 256 3.14 23.32 32.10
C ALA A 256 4.46 23.62 32.80
N ASP A 257 5.36 22.65 32.88
CA ASP A 257 6.72 22.88 33.38
C ASP A 257 7.59 23.67 32.38
N LYS A 258 7.29 23.54 31.08
CA LYS A 258 7.86 24.33 29.97
C LYS A 258 6.82 24.63 28.89
N GLY A 259 7.11 25.60 28.04
CA GLY A 259 6.20 26.04 26.99
C GLY A 259 5.11 26.96 27.49
N GLU A 260 4.15 27.23 26.61
CA GLU A 260 3.07 28.17 26.86
C GLU A 260 1.72 27.48 26.71
N ILE A 261 0.76 27.86 27.56
CA ILE A 261 -0.64 27.43 27.45
C ILE A 261 -1.45 28.65 27.03
N SER A 262 -2.13 28.56 25.89
CA SER A 262 -3.01 29.61 25.36
C SER A 262 -4.26 28.97 24.78
N GLY A 263 -5.43 29.47 25.17
CA GLY A 263 -6.70 28.96 24.64
C GLY A 263 -6.96 27.47 24.94
N ASN A 264 -6.45 26.94 26.05
CA ASN A 264 -6.51 25.51 26.42
C ASN A 264 -5.69 24.58 25.52
N ALA A 265 -4.81 25.13 24.70
CA ALA A 265 -3.78 24.38 23.98
C ALA A 265 -2.41 24.70 24.57
N TRP A 266 -1.55 23.70 24.65
CA TRP A 266 -0.14 23.84 25.00
C TRP A 266 0.72 23.73 23.74
N SER A 267 1.78 24.54 23.69
CA SER A 267 2.81 24.41 22.66
C SER A 267 4.21 24.68 23.21
N TYR A 268 5.20 24.04 22.59
CA TYR A 268 6.61 24.26 22.87
C TYR A 268 7.49 23.91 21.67
N ILE A 269 8.48 24.75 21.40
CA ILE A 269 9.53 24.47 20.40
C ILE A 269 10.78 23.98 21.14
N ILE A 270 11.20 22.75 20.86
CA ILE A 270 12.47 22.20 21.32
C ILE A 270 13.57 22.70 20.36
N PRO A 271 14.53 23.55 20.81
CA PRO A 271 15.50 24.15 19.90
C PRO A 271 16.42 23.13 19.21
N SER A 272 16.72 22.04 19.89
CA SER A 272 17.56 20.95 19.38
C SER A 272 17.22 19.65 20.11
N LEU A 273 17.20 18.54 19.38
CA LEU A 273 17.04 17.18 19.90
C LEU A 273 18.05 16.26 19.21
N GLU A 274 19.10 15.87 19.94
CA GLU A 274 20.20 15.04 19.40
C GLU A 274 19.73 13.62 19.10
N VAL A 275 20.43 12.90 18.22
CA VAL A 275 20.09 11.50 17.88
C VAL A 275 20.04 10.62 19.14
N GLY A 276 18.88 10.01 19.39
CA GLY A 276 18.62 9.16 20.56
C GLY A 276 18.33 9.92 21.85
N GLU A 277 18.27 11.25 21.82
CA GLU A 277 17.81 12.07 22.95
C GLU A 277 16.27 12.02 23.06
N SER A 278 15.77 12.03 24.30
CA SER A 278 14.37 12.20 24.61
C SER A 278 14.17 13.36 25.60
N LYS A 279 13.08 14.10 25.46
CA LYS A 279 12.67 15.15 26.40
C LYS A 279 11.23 14.94 26.83
N THR A 280 10.99 15.03 28.13
CA THR A 280 9.66 14.90 28.73
C THR A 280 9.18 16.24 29.27
N PHE A 281 7.91 16.54 29.00
CA PHE A 281 7.18 17.73 29.46
C PHE A 281 5.98 17.30 30.29
N VAL A 282 5.65 18.09 31.31
CA VAL A 282 4.59 17.76 32.26
C VAL A 282 3.52 18.83 32.25
N LEU A 283 2.32 18.45 31.85
CA LEU A 283 1.14 19.31 31.82
C LEU A 283 0.20 18.92 32.96
N THR A 284 -0.12 19.83 33.86
CA THR A 284 -1.13 19.59 34.90
C THR A 284 -2.49 20.05 34.41
N ALA A 285 -3.48 19.18 34.53
CA ALA A 285 -4.84 19.43 34.08
C ALA A 285 -5.88 19.11 35.18
N VAL A 286 -7.11 19.59 34.98
CA VAL A 286 -8.26 19.31 35.85
C VAL A 286 -9.54 19.22 35.02
N ILE A 287 -10.51 18.45 35.51
CA ILE A 287 -11.88 18.41 34.98
C ILE A 287 -12.81 18.97 36.06
N LYS A 288 -13.59 20.02 35.73
CA LYS A 288 -14.39 20.79 36.70
C LYS A 288 -15.82 20.28 36.88
N GLU A 289 -16.32 19.50 35.93
CA GLU A 289 -17.68 18.97 35.91
C GLU A 289 -17.69 17.51 35.45
N TYR A 290 -18.73 16.76 35.80
CA TYR A 290 -18.87 15.39 35.28
C TYR A 290 -19.23 15.42 33.79
N ILE A 291 -18.46 14.67 33.01
CA ILE A 291 -18.71 14.46 31.59
C ILE A 291 -18.73 12.95 31.37
N GLU A 292 -19.76 12.45 30.70
CA GLU A 292 -19.90 11.04 30.41
C GLU A 292 -18.95 10.63 29.26
N GLY A 293 -18.27 9.50 29.43
CA GLY A 293 -17.36 8.94 28.44
C GLY A 293 -15.89 9.24 28.69
N ARG A 294 -15.05 8.73 27.77
CA ARG A 294 -13.59 8.92 27.80
C ARG A 294 -13.24 10.21 27.06
N LEU A 295 -12.50 11.07 27.72
CA LEU A 295 -11.92 12.28 27.14
C LEU A 295 -10.52 11.93 26.65
N GLU A 296 -10.31 12.00 25.34
CA GLU A 296 -9.04 11.72 24.68
C GLU A 296 -8.26 13.02 24.51
N ASN A 297 -7.01 13.04 24.97
CA ASN A 297 -6.13 14.17 24.82
C ASN A 297 -4.95 13.79 23.93
N THR A 298 -4.81 14.42 22.76
CA THR A 298 -3.77 14.08 21.77
C THR A 298 -2.66 15.13 21.76
N ALA A 299 -1.40 14.70 21.83
CA ALA A 299 -0.24 15.56 21.57
C ALA A 299 0.40 15.14 20.25
N CYS A 300 0.90 16.12 19.50
CA CYS A 300 1.55 15.90 18.22
C CYS A 300 2.91 16.60 18.18
N VAL A 301 3.81 16.06 17.36
CA VAL A 301 5.14 16.61 17.12
C VAL A 301 5.38 16.81 15.62
N ASP A 302 6.08 17.89 15.29
CA ASP A 302 6.55 18.22 13.95
C ASP A 302 8.00 18.71 13.99
N ALA A 303 8.84 18.21 13.09
CA ALA A 303 10.23 18.59 12.90
C ALA A 303 10.50 18.83 11.42
N SER A 304 11.16 19.94 11.10
CA SER A 304 11.36 20.37 9.69
C SER A 304 12.10 19.35 8.81
N GLU A 305 12.91 18.51 9.43
CA GLU A 305 13.70 17.47 8.78
C GLU A 305 12.90 16.20 8.50
N VAL A 306 11.82 15.95 9.24
CA VAL A 306 11.01 14.72 9.12
C VAL A 306 9.86 14.96 8.12
N PRO A 307 9.60 14.00 7.21
CA PRO A 307 8.47 14.11 6.29
C PRO A 307 7.17 13.68 6.97
N GLY A 308 6.29 14.63 7.23
CA GLY A 308 4.97 14.43 7.84
C GLY A 308 4.31 15.77 8.14
N ASN A 309 3.03 15.74 8.52
CA ASN A 309 2.32 16.85 9.15
C ASN A 309 0.94 16.36 9.65
N PRO A 310 0.79 16.07 10.96
CA PRO A 310 1.86 15.99 11.95
C PRO A 310 2.84 14.84 11.65
N ASP A 311 4.08 14.90 12.15
CA ASP A 311 5.05 13.81 11.98
C ASP A 311 4.68 12.57 12.82
N ASP A 312 4.29 12.79 14.07
CA ASP A 312 3.77 11.76 14.95
C ASP A 312 2.78 12.35 15.96
N CYS A 313 1.84 11.54 16.44
CA CYS A 313 0.89 11.91 17.48
C CYS A 313 0.62 10.73 18.39
N ASP A 314 0.41 11.03 19.67
CA ASP A 314 -0.01 10.04 20.66
C ASP A 314 -1.03 10.63 21.63
N ASP A 315 -1.89 9.77 22.17
CA ASP A 315 -3.02 10.15 23.00
C ASP A 315 -3.02 9.44 24.36
N ALA A 316 -3.63 10.12 25.33
CA ALA A 316 -3.94 9.54 26.62
C ALA A 316 -5.38 9.89 26.99
N THR A 317 -6.05 8.96 27.67
CA THR A 317 -7.48 9.09 27.96
C THR A 317 -7.77 9.26 29.44
N VAL A 318 -8.78 10.07 29.75
CA VAL A 318 -9.27 10.26 31.11
C VAL A 318 -10.77 10.10 31.17
N GLU A 319 -11.26 9.41 32.20
CA GLU A 319 -12.69 9.25 32.47
C GLU A 319 -13.00 9.78 33.88
N VAL A 320 -14.10 10.52 34.00
CA VAL A 320 -14.57 10.99 35.31
C VAL A 320 -15.46 9.91 35.91
N LYS A 321 -15.23 9.55 37.19
CA LYS A 321 -16.14 8.63 37.88
C LYS A 321 -17.55 9.21 37.86
N LYS A 322 -18.50 8.39 37.39
CA LYS A 322 -19.92 8.73 37.44
C LYS A 322 -20.31 9.05 38.89
N PRO A 323 -20.85 10.26 39.16
CA PRO A 323 -21.38 10.60 40.46
C PRO A 323 -22.47 9.62 40.88
N ASN A 324 -22.50 9.25 42.15
CA ASN A 324 -23.60 8.44 42.68
C ASN A 324 -24.88 9.27 42.70
N GLU A 325 -25.95 8.69 42.16
CA GLU A 325 -27.30 9.23 42.21
C GLU A 325 -28.11 8.48 43.27
N ILE A 326 -28.89 9.22 44.06
CA ILE A 326 -29.82 8.67 45.05
C ILE A 326 -31.23 9.17 44.77
N VAL A 327 -32.22 8.34 45.09
CA VAL A 327 -33.65 8.72 45.03
C VAL A 327 -34.08 9.19 46.40
N VAL A 328 -34.64 10.39 46.47
CA VAL A 328 -35.07 11.04 47.70
C VAL A 328 -36.49 11.57 47.58
N CYS A 329 -37.09 11.80 48.74
CA CYS A 329 -38.27 12.62 48.97
C CYS A 329 -37.81 14.07 49.22
N GLU A 330 -38.33 15.04 48.47
CA GLU A 330 -38.11 16.48 48.73
C GLU A 330 -39.12 16.96 49.79
N LEU A 331 -38.63 17.36 50.96
CA LEU A 331 -39.45 17.54 52.16
C LEU A 331 -40.39 18.75 52.10
N GLU A 332 -40.00 19.81 51.40
CA GLU A 332 -40.79 21.03 51.25
C GLU A 332 -41.95 20.83 50.25
N THR A 333 -41.68 20.20 49.12
CA THR A 333 -42.65 20.03 48.03
C THR A 333 -43.44 18.72 48.14
N LYS A 334 -43.03 17.82 49.05
CA LYS A 334 -43.54 16.44 49.17
C LYS A 334 -43.46 15.64 47.88
N LYS A 335 -42.47 15.96 47.03
CA LYS A 335 -42.27 15.28 45.74
C LYS A 335 -41.41 14.03 45.92
N TYR A 336 -41.91 12.89 45.43
CA TYR A 336 -41.19 11.62 45.35
C TYR A 336 -41.66 10.84 44.10
N PRO A 337 -40.76 10.18 43.33
CA PRO A 337 -39.30 10.15 43.48
C PRO A 337 -38.61 11.40 42.90
N VAL A 338 -37.55 11.88 43.57
CA VAL A 338 -36.61 12.88 43.02
C VAL A 338 -35.22 12.26 43.00
N THR A 339 -34.58 12.25 41.84
CA THR A 339 -33.17 11.81 41.71
C THR A 339 -32.26 13.00 41.92
N ILE A 340 -31.33 12.90 42.87
CA ILE A 340 -30.28 13.90 43.12
C ILE A 340 -28.91 13.23 43.15
N LEU A 341 -27.85 14.02 43.00
CA LEU A 341 -26.50 13.53 43.29
C LEU A 341 -26.35 13.34 44.80
N GLU A 342 -25.68 12.26 45.21
CA GLU A 342 -25.46 11.95 46.64
C GLU A 342 -24.77 13.12 47.38
N LYS A 343 -23.89 13.85 46.70
CA LYS A 343 -23.22 15.05 47.25
C LYS A 343 -24.15 16.24 47.52
N ASP A 344 -25.31 16.26 46.88
CA ASP A 344 -26.31 17.33 46.99
C ASP A 344 -27.40 16.97 48.03
N PHE A 345 -27.28 15.81 48.69
CA PHE A 345 -28.17 15.39 49.76
C PHE A 345 -28.00 16.25 51.02
N ASP A 346 -29.02 17.07 51.26
CA ASP A 346 -29.21 17.78 52.52
C ASP A 346 -30.37 17.15 53.31
N LYS A 347 -30.12 16.69 54.53
CA LYS A 347 -31.13 16.09 55.43
C LYS A 347 -32.26 17.05 55.82
N ALA A 348 -32.04 18.36 55.71
CA ALA A 348 -33.06 19.36 55.97
C ALA A 348 -34.03 19.52 54.80
N LEU A 349 -33.56 19.25 53.57
CA LEU A 349 -34.33 19.42 52.34
C LEU A 349 -34.84 18.09 51.79
N HIS A 350 -34.19 16.97 52.13
CA HIS A 350 -34.40 15.67 51.53
C HIS A 350 -34.49 14.55 52.57
N SER A 351 -35.26 13.51 52.25
CA SER A 351 -35.28 12.24 52.98
C SER A 351 -35.06 11.06 52.03
N THR A 352 -34.33 10.04 52.49
CA THR A 352 -34.20 8.76 51.78
C THR A 352 -35.37 7.81 52.06
N ASN A 353 -36.30 8.19 52.94
CA ASN A 353 -37.51 7.43 53.23
C ASN A 353 -38.66 7.91 52.31
N PRO A 354 -39.23 7.04 51.45
CA PRO A 354 -40.36 7.41 50.60
C PRO A 354 -41.59 7.88 51.37
N GLU A 355 -41.83 7.32 52.56
CA GLU A 355 -43.02 7.61 53.39
C GLU A 355 -43.06 9.06 53.88
N ASP A 356 -41.93 9.76 53.95
CA ASP A 356 -41.87 11.15 54.41
C ASP A 356 -42.50 12.16 53.40
N CYS A 357 -42.78 11.68 52.18
CA CYS A 357 -43.50 12.38 51.11
C CYS A 357 -44.94 11.91 50.94
N GLU A 358 -45.40 10.93 51.72
CA GLU A 358 -46.82 10.56 51.73
C GLU A 358 -47.60 11.62 52.53
N ASP A 359 -48.75 12.04 52.02
CA ASP A 359 -49.65 12.92 52.77
C ASP A 359 -50.09 12.20 54.06
N GLU A 360 -50.13 12.92 55.18
CA GLU A 360 -50.72 12.36 56.40
C GLU A 360 -52.13 11.86 56.05
N PRO A 361 -52.49 10.61 56.41
CA PRO A 361 -53.82 10.09 56.14
C PRO A 361 -54.82 11.07 56.73
N ALA A 362 -55.74 11.56 55.90
CA ALA A 362 -56.76 12.52 56.32
C ALA A 362 -57.34 12.04 57.66
N PRO A 363 -57.45 12.92 58.67
CA PRO A 363 -57.99 12.52 59.96
C PRO A 363 -59.32 11.81 59.72
N PRO A 364 -59.58 10.67 60.39
CA PRO A 364 -60.79 9.90 60.15
C PRO A 364 -61.98 10.84 60.22
N VAL A 365 -62.77 10.90 59.15
CA VAL A 365 -64.00 11.70 59.11
C VAL A 365 -64.80 11.32 60.35
N GLU A 366 -64.94 12.23 61.31
CA GLU A 366 -65.82 12.00 62.44
C GLU A 366 -67.23 11.78 61.88
N LEU A 367 -67.73 10.55 62.01
CA LEU A 367 -69.14 10.25 61.77
C LEU A 367 -69.98 11.27 62.57
N PRO A 368 -70.98 11.94 61.97
CA PRO A 368 -71.80 12.88 62.70
C PRO A 368 -72.43 12.17 63.89
N LYS A 369 -72.18 12.68 65.11
CA LYS A 369 -72.88 12.24 66.32
C LYS A 369 -74.36 12.56 66.16
N THR A 370 -75.14 11.60 65.68
CA THR A 370 -76.60 11.62 65.86
C THR A 370 -76.88 11.23 67.31
N GLY A 371 -77.04 12.24 68.16
CA GLY A 371 -77.51 12.04 69.52
C GLY A 371 -78.96 11.52 69.49
N LEU A 372 -79.18 10.31 69.98
CA LEU A 372 -80.49 9.87 70.45
C LEU A 372 -80.30 9.17 71.79
N THR A 373 -80.72 9.87 72.84
CA THR A 373 -80.93 9.32 74.17
C THR A 373 -82.08 8.31 74.15
N GLN A 374 -81.83 7.18 74.79
CA GLN A 374 -82.76 6.14 75.27
C GLN A 374 -84.20 6.57 75.56
N ASP A 375 -85.19 5.89 74.99
CA ASP A 375 -85.84 4.68 75.56
C ASP A 375 -87.13 4.38 74.79
N ILE A 376 -87.39 3.09 74.48
CA ILE A 376 -88.67 2.37 74.66
C ILE A 376 -88.70 1.06 73.83
N LEU A 377 -88.97 -0.02 74.57
CA LEU A 377 -89.56 -1.32 74.22
C LEU A 377 -88.78 -2.37 73.43
N GLN A 378 -88.34 -3.37 74.19
CA GLN A 378 -88.31 -4.77 73.78
C GLN A 378 -89.71 -5.24 73.33
N THR A 379 -89.83 -5.80 72.12
CA THR A 379 -90.58 -7.06 71.89
C THR A 379 -90.23 -7.70 70.55
N LEU A 380 -89.65 -8.90 70.64
CA LEU A 380 -89.74 -10.07 69.74
C LEU A 380 -89.63 -9.88 68.21
N GLY A 381 -88.54 -10.42 67.66
CA GLY A 381 -88.44 -10.74 66.23
C GLY A 381 -87.15 -11.47 65.90
N ALA A 382 -87.13 -12.78 66.14
CA ALA A 382 -86.06 -13.66 65.66
C ALA A 382 -86.00 -13.63 64.12
N GLY A 383 -84.81 -13.48 63.55
CA GLY A 383 -84.57 -13.74 62.13
C GLY A 383 -83.31 -13.08 61.57
N GLY A 384 -82.30 -13.91 61.24
CA GLY A 384 -81.34 -13.60 60.18
C GLY A 384 -79.90 -13.32 60.60
N ILE A 385 -79.16 -14.35 61.01
CA ILE A 385 -77.70 -14.40 60.87
C ILE A 385 -77.40 -15.02 59.51
N SER A 386 -76.77 -14.28 58.58
CA SER A 386 -75.86 -14.87 57.57
C SER A 386 -75.22 -13.83 56.63
N THR A 387 -73.88 -13.87 56.57
CA THR A 387 -72.97 -13.58 55.44
C THR A 387 -72.81 -12.10 55.00
N ALA A 388 -71.61 -11.54 54.81
CA ALA A 388 -70.40 -12.12 54.23
C ALA A 388 -69.09 -11.55 54.80
N VAL A 389 -68.18 -12.46 55.16
CA VAL A 389 -66.73 -12.26 55.27
C VAL A 389 -66.10 -13.13 54.18
N VAL A 390 -65.63 -12.51 53.09
CA VAL A 390 -64.72 -13.05 52.05
C VAL A 390 -64.26 -11.80 51.27
N ALA A 391 -63.02 -11.49 50.94
CA ALA A 391 -61.65 -11.95 51.14
C ALA A 391 -60.81 -10.67 50.84
N TYR A 392 -59.59 -10.45 51.33
CA TYR A 392 -58.39 -11.05 50.72
C TYR A 392 -57.19 -10.51 51.49
N ALA A 393 -56.76 -11.27 52.50
CA ALA A 393 -55.41 -11.18 53.03
C ALA A 393 -54.65 -12.42 52.55
N LEU A 394 -53.35 -12.24 52.32
CA LEU A 394 -52.33 -13.27 52.11
C LEU A 394 -52.09 -13.69 50.65
N SER A 395 -51.44 -12.82 49.90
CA SER A 395 -50.46 -13.26 48.90
C SER A 395 -49.09 -12.68 49.24
N ARG A 396 -48.39 -13.29 50.21
CA ARG A 396 -46.92 -13.35 50.20
C ARG A 396 -46.40 -14.57 50.98
N ARG A 397 -45.46 -15.26 50.30
CA ARG A 397 -44.50 -16.31 50.72
C ARG A 397 -45.11 -17.72 50.79
N GLY A 398 -44.80 -18.61 49.84
CA GLY A 398 -43.47 -19.22 49.58
C GLY A 398 -43.59 -20.69 50.05
N SER A 399 -43.06 -21.75 49.48
CA SER A 399 -42.02 -22.02 48.48
C SER A 399 -42.11 -23.53 48.15
N ILE A 400 -41.57 -23.96 47.00
CA ILE A 400 -40.94 -25.28 46.73
C ILE A 400 -41.82 -26.54 46.87
N ILE A 401 -42.10 -27.22 45.74
CA ILE A 401 -41.43 -28.48 45.29
C ILE A 401 -41.32 -28.43 43.77
#